data_AF-A0A814P1W9-F1
#
_entry.id   AF-A0A814P1W9-F1
#
_cell.length_a   1.000
_cell.length_b   1.000
_cell.length_c   1.000
_cell.angle_alpha   90.00
_cell.angle_beta   90.00
_cell.angle_gamma   90.00
#
_symmetry.space_group_name_H-M   'P 1'
#
loop_
_entity.id
_entity.type
_entity.pdbx_description
1 polymer ?
#
loop_
_entity_poly.entity_id
_entity_poly.type
_entity_poly.pdbx_seq_one_letter_code
_entity_poly.pdbx_strand_id
1 'polypeptide(L)'
;MTTIIATEAHASSNNNHILHENQHDVLETSNLVHSEQQQLDQFLHLLFSNYTHLTAGQIIITTCPPCLKISNRYSNISLLQNNIDYYNHLLFSLSSKYKVSVLDLKISFEWLGRDGLHIDYVYREEFSNIILNYINNTNMHQQTSSNVSTRSRYSISKRNRKRNLKIRNLQRNFTLIREISDQWSYYHIKNFLRFNHISFDRLLILSQHTLHLYFNNSPLMQRADQALSINIFNDDTFFHWVRSKP
;
A
#
# COMPACT_ATOMS: atom_id res chain seq x y z
N MET A 1 12.47 4.79 -11.76
CA MET A 1 13.40 3.88 -12.45
C MET A 1 14.53 4.75 -12.96
N THR A 2 15.60 4.85 -12.20
CA THR A 2 16.80 5.61 -12.57
C THR A 2 17.99 4.77 -12.17
N THR A 3 18.75 4.37 -13.17
CA THR A 3 19.97 3.57 -13.09
C THR A 3 21.16 4.51 -13.17
N ILE A 4 22.18 4.31 -12.32
CA ILE A 4 23.56 4.73 -12.61
C ILE A 4 24.47 3.52 -12.29
N ILE A 5 25.26 3.12 -13.27
CA ILE A 5 26.22 2.01 -13.25
C ILE A 5 27.63 2.56 -12.98
N ALA A 6 28.43 1.75 -12.29
CA ALA A 6 29.78 1.96 -11.77
C ALA A 6 30.90 2.09 -12.81
N THR A 7 32.05 2.64 -12.38
CA THR A 7 33.45 2.09 -12.32
C THR A 7 34.43 3.27 -12.04
N GLU A 8 35.64 3.18 -11.48
CA GLU A 8 36.62 2.10 -11.34
C GLU A 8 37.64 2.44 -10.22
N ALA A 9 38.41 1.44 -9.79
CA ALA A 9 39.39 1.48 -8.71
C ALA A 9 40.73 2.10 -9.12
N HIS A 10 41.46 2.66 -8.14
CA HIS A 10 42.92 2.49 -8.05
C HIS A 10 43.37 2.54 -6.58
N ALA A 11 44.12 1.52 -6.20
CA ALA A 11 44.77 1.41 -4.90
C ALA A 11 46.01 2.31 -4.80
N SER A 12 46.19 2.96 -3.66
CA SER A 12 47.50 3.08 -3.01
C SER A 12 47.38 3.52 -1.54
N SER A 13 48.15 2.82 -0.72
CA SER A 13 48.34 2.91 0.73
C SER A 13 48.43 4.33 1.30
N ASN A 14 47.77 4.60 2.43
CA ASN A 14 48.48 4.91 3.68
C ASN A 14 47.56 5.09 4.90
N ASN A 15 48.04 4.53 6.01
CA ASN A 15 47.47 4.52 7.36
C ASN A 15 46.95 5.89 7.82
N ASN A 16 45.62 6.05 7.94
CA ASN A 16 44.93 7.08 8.74
C ASN A 16 43.42 6.76 8.94
N HIS A 17 43.04 5.48 8.99
CA HIS A 17 41.65 5.08 8.74
C HIS A 17 40.69 5.07 9.95
N ILE A 18 41.13 5.30 11.20
CA ILE A 18 40.23 5.06 12.36
C ILE A 18 39.49 6.33 12.84
N LEU A 19 39.88 7.53 12.39
CA LEU A 19 39.20 8.79 12.78
C LEU A 19 38.29 9.38 11.70
N HIS A 20 38.42 8.97 10.43
CA HIS A 20 37.61 9.52 9.33
C HIS A 20 36.31 8.76 9.04
N GLU A 21 36.23 7.46 9.36
CA GLU A 21 35.00 6.66 9.15
C GLU A 21 33.83 7.15 10.01
N ASN A 22 34.09 7.48 11.29
CA ASN A 22 33.05 8.00 12.18
C ASN A 22 32.54 9.40 11.78
N GLN A 23 33.32 10.21 11.07
CA GLN A 23 32.86 11.54 10.63
C GLN A 23 32.05 11.46 9.34
N HIS A 24 32.40 10.54 8.43
CA HIS A 24 31.66 10.34 7.19
C HIS A 24 30.27 9.74 7.43
N ASP A 25 30.15 8.77 8.34
CA ASP A 25 28.86 8.19 8.73
C ASP A 25 27.96 9.21 9.43
N VAL A 26 28.52 10.12 10.23
CA VAL A 26 27.76 11.20 10.89
C VAL A 26 27.31 12.29 9.91
N LEU A 27 28.11 12.60 8.88
CA LEU A 27 27.76 13.57 7.84
C LEU A 27 26.75 13.01 6.82
N GLU A 28 26.83 11.73 6.46
CA GLU A 28 25.81 11.09 5.61
C GLU A 28 24.49 10.92 6.37
N THR A 29 24.53 10.50 7.64
CA THR A 29 23.31 10.40 8.46
C THR A 29 22.67 11.76 8.68
N SER A 30 23.41 12.83 8.94
CA SER A 30 22.84 14.18 9.14
C SER A 30 22.20 14.78 7.87
N ASN A 31 22.79 14.56 6.69
CA ASN A 31 22.21 15.01 5.42
C ASN A 31 20.96 14.20 5.01
N LEU A 32 20.96 12.88 5.25
CA LEU A 32 19.78 12.03 5.03
C LEU A 32 18.65 12.35 6.01
N VAL A 33 18.98 12.54 7.28
CA VAL A 33 18.05 12.94 8.34
C VAL A 33 17.37 14.28 8.02
N HIS A 34 18.12 15.25 7.50
CA HIS A 34 17.54 16.52 7.07
C HIS A 34 16.57 16.33 5.89
N SER A 35 16.86 15.40 4.98
CA SER A 35 15.98 15.09 3.85
C SER A 35 14.67 14.40 4.28
N GLU A 36 14.71 13.48 5.23
CA GLU A 36 13.53 12.75 5.72
C GLU A 36 12.60 13.67 6.54
N GLN A 37 13.18 14.53 7.39
CA GLN A 37 12.43 15.57 8.10
C GLN A 37 11.75 16.54 7.13
N GLN A 38 12.46 17.03 6.11
CA GLN A 38 11.89 17.91 5.10
C GLN A 38 10.76 17.24 4.32
N GLN A 39 10.93 15.97 3.92
CA GLN A 39 9.89 15.23 3.20
C GLN A 39 8.63 15.05 4.05
N LEU A 40 8.78 14.70 5.33
CA LEU A 40 7.65 14.50 6.21
C LEU A 40 6.93 15.82 6.52
N ASP A 41 7.67 16.90 6.74
CA ASP A 41 7.11 18.25 6.93
C ASP A 41 6.34 18.72 5.68
N GLN A 42 6.92 18.53 4.49
CA GLN A 42 6.26 18.83 3.22
C GLN A 42 4.99 18.01 3.02
N PHE A 43 5.01 16.72 3.36
CA PHE A 43 3.84 15.85 3.27
C PHE A 43 2.72 16.33 4.20
N LEU A 44 3.03 16.61 5.47
CA LEU A 44 2.03 17.11 6.42
C LEU A 44 1.49 18.47 5.98
N HIS A 45 2.35 19.38 5.53
CA HIS A 45 1.92 20.67 4.97
C HIS A 45 0.96 20.49 3.77
N LEU A 46 1.28 19.58 2.84
CA LEU A 46 0.43 19.28 1.69
C LEU A 46 -0.91 18.65 2.12
N LEU A 47 -0.90 17.78 3.13
CA LEU A 47 -2.10 17.14 3.65
C LEU A 47 -3.05 18.18 4.26
N PHE A 48 -2.55 19.04 5.16
CA PHE A 48 -3.38 20.04 5.84
C PHE A 48 -3.82 21.19 4.95
N SER A 49 -3.02 21.56 3.94
CA SER A 49 -3.41 22.61 2.98
C SER A 49 -4.51 22.14 2.02
N ASN A 50 -4.47 20.87 1.58
CA ASN A 50 -5.46 20.35 0.62
C ASN A 50 -6.75 19.86 1.29
N TYR A 51 -6.68 19.43 2.54
CA TYR A 51 -7.82 18.84 3.24
C TYR A 51 -8.14 19.61 4.51
N THR A 52 -8.70 20.81 4.32
CA THR A 52 -9.10 21.70 5.43
C THR A 52 -10.07 21.07 6.42
N HIS A 53 -10.85 20.05 6.02
CA HIS A 53 -11.71 19.31 6.95
C HIS A 53 -10.93 18.43 7.95
N LEU A 54 -9.67 18.10 7.65
CA LEU A 54 -8.81 17.36 8.57
C LEU A 54 -8.36 18.21 9.75
N THR A 55 -8.43 19.54 9.67
CA THR A 55 -8.20 20.40 10.85
C THR A 55 -9.37 20.35 11.84
N ALA A 56 -10.56 19.97 11.37
CA ALA A 56 -11.73 19.70 12.21
C ALA A 56 -11.75 18.26 12.75
N GLY A 57 -10.97 17.36 12.15
CA GLY A 57 -10.77 15.99 12.63
C GLY A 57 -9.59 15.89 13.59
N GLN A 58 -9.60 14.91 14.48
CA GLN A 58 -8.43 14.60 15.28
C GLN A 58 -7.50 13.70 14.47
N ILE A 59 -6.36 14.24 14.01
CA ILE A 59 -5.29 13.42 13.44
C ILE A 59 -4.39 12.92 14.59
N ILE A 60 -4.05 11.64 14.51
CA ILE A 60 -3.16 10.98 15.46
C ILE A 60 -1.98 10.43 14.67
N ILE A 61 -0.77 10.74 15.12
CA ILE A 61 0.48 10.17 14.62
C ILE A 61 0.89 9.06 15.60
N THR A 62 1.18 7.87 15.11
CA THR A 62 1.68 6.77 15.94
C THR A 62 3.19 6.68 15.91
N THR A 63 3.82 6.33 17.03
CA THR A 63 5.26 5.97 17.04
C THR A 63 5.52 4.74 16.18
N CYS A 64 6.73 4.66 15.63
CA CYS A 64 7.22 3.49 14.95
C CYS A 64 7.46 2.36 15.96
N PRO A 65 6.91 1.15 15.74
CA PRO A 65 7.24 -0.03 16.54
C PRO A 65 8.74 -0.37 16.51
N PRO A 66 9.26 -1.12 17.49
CA PRO A 66 10.63 -1.61 17.43
C PRO A 66 10.87 -2.50 16.22
N CYS A 67 12.11 -2.56 15.76
CA CYS A 67 12.55 -3.45 14.69
C CYS A 67 13.90 -4.08 15.05
N LEU A 68 14.03 -5.38 14.81
CA LEU A 68 15.26 -6.15 15.02
C LEU A 68 15.91 -6.58 13.69
N LYS A 69 15.24 -6.31 12.56
CA LYS A 69 15.73 -6.68 11.23
C LYS A 69 16.72 -5.65 10.70
N ILE A 70 18.01 -5.95 10.87
CA ILE A 70 19.12 -5.15 10.34
C ILE A 70 19.12 -5.11 8.81
N SER A 71 19.79 -4.11 8.25
CA SER A 71 19.97 -3.93 6.81
C SER A 71 21.38 -3.40 6.52
N ASN A 72 21.77 -3.31 5.24
CA ASN A 72 23.07 -2.73 4.87
C ASN A 72 23.25 -1.29 5.40
N ARG A 73 22.15 -0.53 5.53
CA ARG A 73 22.16 0.84 6.07
C ARG A 73 22.22 0.87 7.60
N TYR A 74 21.64 -0.12 8.27
CA TYR A 74 21.64 -0.23 9.73
C TYR A 74 22.21 -1.59 10.10
N SER A 75 23.54 -1.65 10.14
CA SER A 75 24.32 -2.90 10.19
C SER A 75 24.21 -3.64 11.53
N ASN A 76 23.69 -2.99 12.57
CA ASN A 76 23.45 -3.61 13.87
C ASN A 76 22.17 -3.04 14.52
N ILE A 77 21.68 -3.76 15.54
CA ILE A 77 20.43 -3.44 16.25
C ILE A 77 20.52 -2.08 16.95
N SER A 78 21.69 -1.70 17.49
CA SER A 78 21.87 -0.42 18.18
C SER A 78 21.70 0.76 17.23
N LEU A 79 22.31 0.71 16.04
CA LEU A 79 22.15 1.75 15.01
C LEU A 79 20.71 1.84 14.51
N LEU A 80 20.05 0.69 14.33
CA LEU A 80 18.64 0.64 13.94
C LEU A 80 17.74 1.27 15.01
N GLN A 81 17.96 0.90 16.28
CA GLN A 81 17.18 1.44 17.39
C GLN A 81 17.37 2.95 17.55
N ASN A 82 18.62 3.44 17.46
CA ASN A 82 18.91 4.87 17.50
C ASN A 82 18.20 5.63 16.37
N ASN A 83 18.11 5.04 15.17
CA ASN A 83 17.37 5.64 14.06
C ASN A 83 15.86 5.66 14.31
N ILE A 84 15.29 4.59 14.86
CA ILE A 84 13.87 4.53 15.24
C ILE A 84 13.55 5.56 16.31
N ASP A 85 14.39 5.67 17.35
CA ASP A 85 14.23 6.64 18.42
C ASP A 85 14.31 8.07 17.90
N TYR A 86 15.29 8.34 17.03
CA TYR A 86 15.40 9.62 16.34
C TYR A 86 14.13 9.96 15.53
N TYR A 87 13.63 9.00 14.74
CA TYR A 87 12.41 9.17 13.95
C TYR A 87 11.19 9.42 14.86
N ASN A 88 11.06 8.70 15.96
CA ASN A 88 9.99 8.90 16.94
C ASN A 88 10.06 10.29 17.61
N HIS A 89 11.26 10.80 17.91
CA HIS A 89 11.44 12.18 18.38
C HIS A 89 11.05 13.22 17.33
N LEU A 90 11.34 12.96 16.06
CA LEU A 90 10.92 13.81 14.95
C LEU A 90 9.38 13.83 14.83
N LEU A 91 8.72 12.68 14.91
CA LEU A 91 7.26 12.59 14.91
C LEU A 91 6.65 13.41 16.05
N PHE A 92 7.21 13.31 17.24
CA PHE A 92 6.78 14.11 18.39
C PHE A 92 6.93 15.62 18.15
N SER A 93 8.06 16.05 17.59
CA SER A 93 8.32 17.46 17.27
C SER A 93 7.34 18.00 16.23
N LEU A 94 7.10 17.25 15.16
CA LEU A 94 6.14 17.62 14.12
C LEU A 94 4.71 17.62 14.65
N SER A 95 4.37 16.69 15.54
CA SER A 95 3.04 16.66 16.13
C SER A 95 2.68 17.95 16.86
N SER A 96 3.66 18.51 17.58
CA SER A 96 3.53 19.78 18.28
C SER A 96 3.39 20.94 17.28
N LYS A 97 4.17 20.94 16.20
CA LYS A 97 4.10 21.96 15.13
C LYS A 97 2.74 21.98 14.45
N TYR A 98 2.18 20.82 14.12
CA TYR A 98 0.90 20.68 13.42
C TYR A 98 -0.31 20.55 14.35
N LYS A 99 -0.11 20.63 15.67
CA LYS A 99 -1.15 20.49 16.71
C LYS A 99 -1.95 19.18 16.58
N VAL A 100 -1.26 18.09 16.27
CA VAL A 100 -1.85 16.74 16.21
C VAL A 100 -1.45 15.91 17.42
N SER A 101 -2.25 14.92 17.74
CA SER A 101 -1.95 14.03 18.87
C SER A 101 -0.91 12.98 18.47
N VAL A 102 -0.08 12.57 19.42
CA VAL A 102 0.79 11.39 19.26
C VAL A 102 0.27 10.25 20.11
N LEU A 103 0.27 9.06 19.54
CA LEU A 103 0.04 7.82 20.25
C LEU A 103 1.34 7.02 20.26
N ASP A 104 1.91 6.88 21.44
CA ASP A 104 3.00 5.92 21.64
C ASP A 104 2.41 4.51 21.80
N LEU A 105 2.70 3.63 20.84
CA LEU A 105 2.18 2.27 20.81
C LEU A 105 2.82 1.38 21.89
N LYS A 106 3.97 1.76 22.46
CA LYS A 106 4.67 1.00 23.53
C LYS A 106 4.81 -0.51 23.24
N ILE A 107 5.04 -0.86 21.98
CA ILE A 107 5.23 -2.25 21.56
C ILE A 107 6.61 -2.72 22.03
N SER A 108 6.66 -3.85 22.72
CA SER A 108 7.91 -4.49 23.15
C SER A 108 8.51 -5.32 22.00
N PHE A 109 9.83 -5.55 22.02
CA PHE A 109 10.52 -6.44 21.08
C PHE A 109 9.98 -7.87 21.11
N GLU A 110 9.45 -8.32 22.26
CA GLU A 110 8.84 -9.64 22.43
C GLU A 110 7.59 -9.83 21.57
N TRP A 111 6.96 -8.74 21.15
CA TRP A 111 5.76 -8.78 20.33
C TRP A 111 6.06 -9.01 18.85
N LEU A 112 7.34 -8.97 18.46
CA LEU A 112 7.74 -9.15 17.08
C LEU A 112 7.74 -10.63 16.70
N GLY A 113 7.28 -10.92 15.48
CA GLY A 113 7.36 -12.24 14.89
C GLY A 113 8.81 -12.62 14.55
N ARG A 114 8.97 -13.82 13.99
CA ARG A 114 10.28 -14.37 13.63
C ARG A 114 11.08 -13.54 12.64
N ASP A 115 10.42 -12.66 11.88
CA ASP A 115 11.10 -11.77 10.94
C ASP A 115 11.71 -10.52 11.61
N GLY A 116 11.43 -10.30 12.90
CA GLY A 116 11.92 -9.17 13.67
C GLY A 116 11.43 -7.82 13.15
N LEU A 117 10.37 -7.79 12.33
CA LEU A 117 9.86 -6.58 11.69
C LEU A 117 8.37 -6.36 11.95
N HIS A 118 7.58 -7.44 11.89
CA HIS A 118 6.13 -7.35 12.07
C HIS A 118 5.73 -7.82 13.46
N ILE A 119 4.64 -7.25 13.98
CA ILE A 119 4.00 -7.75 15.20
C ILE A 119 3.49 -9.17 14.94
N ASP A 120 3.83 -10.11 15.82
CA ASP A 120 3.35 -11.49 15.75
C ASP A 120 1.83 -11.52 15.88
N TYR A 121 1.18 -12.39 15.10
CA TYR A 121 -0.26 -12.56 15.11
C TYR A 121 -0.81 -12.98 16.48
N VAL A 122 0.01 -13.59 17.34
CA VAL A 122 -0.34 -13.91 18.72
C VAL A 122 -0.73 -12.66 19.51
N TYR A 123 -0.06 -11.52 19.30
CA TYR A 123 -0.30 -10.26 20.03
C TYR A 123 -1.33 -9.33 19.39
N ARG A 124 -2.09 -9.80 18.39
CA ARG A 124 -3.04 -8.96 17.65
C ARG A 124 -4.14 -8.37 18.54
N GLU A 125 -4.55 -9.10 19.58
CA GLU A 125 -5.64 -8.69 20.48
C GLU A 125 -5.15 -7.59 21.43
N GLU A 126 -3.95 -7.76 21.99
CA GLU A 126 -3.27 -6.78 22.83
C GLU A 126 -2.97 -5.50 22.04
N PHE A 127 -2.46 -5.62 20.82
CA PHE A 127 -2.23 -4.48 19.93
C PHE A 127 -3.55 -3.74 19.61
N SER A 128 -4.62 -4.48 19.31
CA SER A 128 -5.95 -3.89 19.08
C SER A 128 -6.46 -3.16 20.33
N ASN A 129 -6.25 -3.74 21.52
CA ASN A 129 -6.66 -3.14 22.79
C ASN A 129 -5.91 -1.83 23.09
N ILE A 130 -4.63 -1.70 22.72
CA ILE A 130 -3.89 -0.43 22.83
C ILE A 130 -4.59 0.67 22.04
N ILE A 131 -4.93 0.38 20.78
CA ILE A 131 -5.61 1.34 19.90
C ILE A 131 -7.00 1.68 20.44
N LEU A 132 -7.78 0.66 20.83
CA LEU A 132 -9.14 0.84 21.37
C LEU A 132 -9.12 1.65 22.66
N ASN A 133 -8.20 1.36 23.58
CA ASN A 133 -8.06 2.10 24.83
C ASN A 133 -7.73 3.58 24.56
N TYR A 134 -6.84 3.85 23.61
CA TYR A 134 -6.54 5.23 23.22
C TYR A 134 -7.77 5.95 22.65
N ILE A 135 -8.50 5.32 21.73
CA ILE A 135 -9.72 5.87 21.13
C ILE A 135 -10.79 6.12 22.21
N ASN A 136 -10.98 5.18 23.13
CA ASN A 136 -11.98 5.31 24.19
C ASN A 136 -11.60 6.44 25.17
N ASN A 137 -10.33 6.57 25.52
CA ASN A 137 -9.84 7.63 26.41
C ASN A 137 -9.87 9.02 25.76
N THR A 138 -9.63 9.11 24.45
CA THR A 138 -9.70 10.38 23.71
C THR A 138 -11.16 10.83 23.49
N ASN A 139 -12.08 9.90 23.22
CA ASN A 139 -13.50 10.20 23.06
C ASN A 139 -14.19 10.65 24.37
N MET A 140 -13.68 10.26 25.54
CA MET A 140 -14.18 10.74 26.83
C MET A 140 -13.97 12.25 27.03
N HIS A 141 -12.99 12.85 26.33
CA HIS A 141 -12.72 14.30 26.40
C HIS A 141 -13.41 15.13 25.31
N GLN A 142 -13.96 14.50 24.27
CA GLN A 142 -14.81 15.18 23.31
C GLN A 142 -16.25 15.18 23.84
N GLN A 143 -16.57 16.11 24.75
CA GLN A 143 -17.93 16.62 24.86
C GLN A 143 -18.27 17.26 23.50
N THR A 144 -18.71 16.43 22.58
CA THR A 144 -19.21 16.87 21.28
C THR A 144 -20.39 17.78 21.56
N SER A 145 -20.26 19.05 21.17
CA SER A 145 -21.41 19.94 21.09
C SER A 145 -22.50 19.20 20.32
N SER A 146 -23.66 19.03 20.93
CA SER A 146 -24.79 18.19 20.49
C SER A 146 -25.43 18.60 19.15
N ASN A 147 -24.77 19.44 18.36
CA ASN A 147 -25.25 19.99 17.10
C ASN A 147 -24.53 19.39 15.87
N VAL A 148 -24.07 18.14 15.94
CA VAL A 148 -23.74 17.42 14.69
C VAL A 148 -25.07 17.02 14.05
N SER A 149 -25.51 17.84 13.09
CA SER A 149 -26.60 17.53 12.15
C SER A 149 -26.34 16.16 11.52
N THR A 150 -26.84 15.12 12.16
CA THR A 150 -26.71 13.75 11.71
C THR A 150 -27.64 13.62 10.52
N ARG A 151 -27.09 13.33 9.35
CA ARG A 151 -27.90 13.06 8.15
C ARG A 151 -28.91 11.99 8.51
N SER A 152 -30.18 12.25 8.22
CA SER A 152 -31.25 11.28 8.48
C SER A 152 -30.91 9.92 7.86
N ARG A 153 -31.37 8.84 8.50
CA ARG A 153 -31.21 7.47 7.97
C ARG A 153 -31.71 7.36 6.53
N TYR A 154 -32.75 8.12 6.18
CA TYR A 154 -33.27 8.23 4.83
C TYR A 154 -32.24 8.81 3.84
N SER A 155 -31.57 9.91 4.18
CA SER A 155 -30.54 10.53 3.34
C SER A 155 -29.32 9.62 3.13
N ILE A 156 -28.91 8.90 4.19
CA ILE A 156 -27.82 7.90 4.11
C ILE A 156 -28.24 6.75 3.19
N SER A 157 -29.44 6.19 3.41
CA SER A 157 -29.98 5.10 2.58
C SER A 157 -30.12 5.50 1.11
N LYS A 158 -30.63 6.70 0.83
CA LYS A 158 -30.76 7.24 -0.53
C LYS A 158 -29.40 7.40 -1.22
N ARG A 159 -28.37 7.88 -0.51
CA ARG A 159 -27.00 7.98 -1.03
C ARG A 159 -26.41 6.61 -1.31
N ASN A 160 -26.52 5.67 -0.38
CA ASN A 160 -26.00 4.31 -0.53
C ASN A 160 -26.70 3.56 -1.66
N ARG A 161 -28.02 3.72 -1.81
CA ARG A 161 -28.78 3.18 -2.94
C ARG A 161 -28.27 3.72 -4.26
N LYS A 162 -28.06 5.04 -4.38
CA LYS A 162 -27.47 5.65 -5.59
C LYS A 162 -26.06 5.14 -5.89
N ARG A 163 -25.19 5.04 -4.88
CA ARG A 163 -23.83 4.52 -5.03
C ARG A 163 -23.84 3.06 -5.49
N ASN A 164 -24.64 2.21 -4.86
CA ASN A 164 -24.74 0.80 -5.22
C ASN A 164 -25.35 0.60 -6.60
N LEU A 165 -26.32 1.44 -6.99
CA LEU A 165 -26.87 1.43 -8.35
C LEU A 165 -25.81 1.83 -9.38
N LYS A 166 -25.01 2.86 -9.10
CA LYS A 166 -23.88 3.27 -9.96
C LYS A 166 -22.85 2.15 -10.11
N ILE A 167 -22.45 1.51 -9.00
CA ILE A 167 -21.50 0.39 -9.02
C ILE A 167 -22.08 -0.80 -9.79
N ARG A 168 -23.34 -1.16 -9.56
CA ARG A 168 -24.01 -2.24 -10.30
C ARG A 168 -24.11 -1.93 -11.79
N ASN A 169 -24.40 -0.68 -12.17
CA ASN A 169 -24.46 -0.28 -13.58
C ASN A 169 -23.07 -0.29 -14.23
N LEU A 170 -22.02 0.11 -13.51
CA LEU A 170 -20.64 0.01 -13.99
C LEU A 170 -20.22 -1.46 -14.18
N GLN A 171 -20.60 -2.33 -13.26
CA GLN A 171 -20.24 -3.76 -13.31
C GLN A 171 -21.06 -4.56 -14.33
N ARG A 172 -22.32 -4.18 -14.58
CA ARG A 172 -23.21 -4.89 -15.53
C ARG A 172 -22.93 -4.54 -16.99
N ASN A 173 -22.30 -3.41 -17.29
CA ASN A 173 -22.28 -2.90 -18.65
C ASN A 173 -21.04 -3.29 -19.46
N PHE A 174 -19.97 -3.78 -18.84
CA PHE A 174 -18.71 -4.07 -19.54
C PHE A 174 -18.19 -5.46 -19.21
N THR A 175 -19.02 -6.47 -19.45
CA THR A 175 -18.63 -7.88 -19.32
C THR A 175 -18.74 -8.57 -20.66
N LEU A 176 -17.65 -9.19 -21.09
CA LEU A 176 -17.63 -10.09 -22.23
C LEU A 176 -17.72 -11.53 -21.72
N ILE A 177 -18.69 -12.28 -22.23
CA ILE A 177 -18.91 -13.68 -21.88
C ILE A 177 -18.51 -14.55 -23.09
N ARG A 178 -17.75 -15.61 -22.83
CA ARG A 178 -17.32 -16.60 -23.83
C ARG A 178 -17.41 -17.99 -23.26
N GLU A 179 -17.75 -18.96 -24.10
CA GLU A 179 -17.57 -20.38 -23.77
C GLU A 179 -16.09 -20.74 -23.94
N ILE A 180 -15.59 -21.62 -23.09
CA ILE A 180 -14.21 -22.11 -23.09
C ILE A 180 -14.21 -23.63 -23.04
N SER A 181 -13.30 -24.30 -23.72
CA SER A 181 -13.17 -25.75 -23.54
C SER A 181 -12.40 -26.10 -22.27
N ASP A 182 -12.51 -27.35 -21.84
CA ASP A 182 -11.92 -27.88 -20.60
C ASP A 182 -10.38 -27.77 -20.57
N GLN A 183 -9.75 -27.67 -21.74
CA GLN A 183 -8.31 -27.54 -21.90
C GLN A 183 -7.79 -26.16 -21.44
N TRP A 184 -8.67 -25.16 -21.43
CA TRP A 184 -8.32 -23.79 -21.04
C TRP A 184 -8.30 -23.62 -19.52
N SER A 185 -7.11 -23.69 -18.94
CA SER A 185 -6.89 -23.28 -17.56
C SER A 185 -6.90 -21.75 -17.42
N TYR A 186 -7.13 -21.26 -16.20
CA TYR A 186 -6.99 -19.84 -15.87
C TYR A 186 -5.65 -19.24 -16.32
N TYR A 187 -4.57 -19.99 -16.13
CA TYR A 187 -3.23 -19.58 -16.54
C TYR A 187 -3.10 -19.48 -18.07
N HIS A 188 -3.67 -20.44 -18.80
CA HIS A 188 -3.68 -20.45 -20.27
C HIS A 188 -4.42 -19.23 -20.83
N ILE A 189 -5.64 -18.98 -20.33
CA ILE A 189 -6.46 -17.86 -20.80
C ILE A 189 -5.76 -16.53 -20.51
N LYS A 190 -5.22 -16.35 -19.30
CA LYS A 190 -4.51 -15.10 -18.94
C LYS A 190 -3.33 -14.82 -19.87
N ASN A 191 -2.54 -15.84 -20.19
CA ASN A 191 -1.40 -15.70 -21.10
C ASN A 191 -1.82 -15.47 -22.55
N PHE A 192 -2.87 -16.16 -23.02
CA PHE A 192 -3.42 -15.97 -24.36
C PHE A 192 -3.97 -14.56 -24.55
N LEU A 193 -4.74 -14.04 -23.59
CA LEU A 193 -5.25 -12.68 -23.63
C LEU A 193 -4.12 -11.64 -23.62
N ARG A 194 -3.07 -11.87 -22.83
CA ARG A 194 -1.88 -11.01 -22.83
C ARG A 194 -1.14 -11.03 -24.17
N PHE A 195 -0.97 -12.21 -24.77
CA PHE A 195 -0.36 -12.38 -26.09
C PHE A 195 -1.14 -11.62 -27.17
N ASN A 196 -2.47 -11.62 -27.09
CA ASN A 196 -3.35 -10.88 -28.01
C ASN A 196 -3.58 -9.41 -27.60
N HIS A 197 -2.79 -8.86 -26.67
CA HIS A 197 -2.89 -7.47 -26.19
C HIS A 197 -4.25 -7.06 -25.63
N ILE A 198 -5.00 -8.00 -25.05
CA ILE A 198 -6.32 -7.75 -24.48
C ILE A 198 -6.17 -7.35 -23.01
N SER A 199 -6.50 -6.09 -22.73
CA SER A 199 -6.50 -5.53 -21.38
C SER A 199 -7.87 -5.70 -20.74
N PHE A 200 -7.93 -6.42 -19.63
CA PHE A 200 -9.14 -6.65 -18.83
C PHE A 200 -8.88 -6.29 -17.36
N ASP A 201 -9.93 -5.95 -16.62
CA ASP A 201 -9.85 -5.62 -15.19
C ASP A 201 -9.84 -6.89 -14.33
N ARG A 202 -10.80 -7.78 -14.60
CA ARG A 202 -10.96 -9.04 -13.86
C ARG A 202 -11.36 -10.17 -14.80
N LEU A 203 -10.87 -11.36 -14.48
CA LEU A 203 -11.17 -12.60 -15.19
C LEU A 203 -11.79 -13.60 -14.22
N LEU A 204 -12.86 -14.27 -14.63
CA LEU A 204 -13.52 -15.30 -13.83
C LEU A 204 -13.96 -16.47 -14.72
N ILE A 205 -13.63 -17.69 -14.30
CA ILE A 205 -14.07 -18.92 -14.95
C ILE A 205 -15.14 -19.54 -14.06
N LEU A 206 -16.33 -19.75 -14.62
CA LEU A 206 -17.43 -20.43 -13.97
C LEU A 206 -17.40 -21.93 -14.27
N SER A 207 -18.00 -22.72 -13.37
CA SER A 207 -18.05 -24.18 -13.43
C SER A 207 -18.72 -24.77 -14.68
N GLN A 208 -19.37 -23.94 -15.50
CA GLN A 208 -20.01 -24.32 -16.76
C GLN A 208 -19.18 -23.90 -17.96
N HIS A 209 -17.84 -23.95 -17.87
CA HIS A 209 -16.99 -23.68 -19.02
C HIS A 209 -17.26 -22.30 -19.64
N THR A 210 -17.62 -21.34 -18.79
CA THR A 210 -17.98 -19.99 -19.18
C THR A 210 -16.97 -19.02 -18.59
N LEU A 211 -16.32 -18.26 -19.45
CA LEU A 211 -15.38 -17.20 -19.13
C LEU A 211 -16.09 -15.85 -19.09
N HIS A 212 -15.93 -15.14 -17.98
CA HIS A 212 -16.35 -13.76 -17.82
C HIS A 212 -15.13 -12.84 -17.77
N LEU A 213 -15.02 -11.95 -18.75
CA LEU A 213 -14.03 -10.88 -18.80
C LEU A 213 -14.70 -9.56 -18.44
N TYR A 214 -14.23 -8.93 -17.38
CA TYR A 214 -14.73 -7.65 -16.91
C TYR A 214 -13.80 -6.53 -17.37
N PHE A 215 -14.38 -5.42 -17.81
CA PHE A 215 -13.65 -4.26 -18.29
C PHE A 215 -14.06 -3.00 -17.53
N ASN A 216 -13.16 -2.04 -17.44
CA ASN A 216 -13.41 -0.76 -16.76
C ASN A 216 -14.17 0.23 -17.65
N ASN A 217 -14.27 -0.01 -18.96
CA ASN A 217 -14.98 0.85 -19.91
C ASN A 217 -15.43 0.08 -21.16
N SER A 218 -16.40 0.67 -21.88
CA SER A 218 -16.99 0.08 -23.09
C SER A 218 -16.01 -0.08 -24.26
N PRO A 219 -15.15 0.91 -24.58
CA PRO A 219 -14.23 0.78 -25.72
C PRO A 219 -13.26 -0.40 -25.59
N LEU A 220 -12.75 -0.68 -24.39
CA LEU A 220 -11.88 -1.85 -24.16
C LEU A 220 -12.64 -3.16 -24.35
N MET A 221 -13.88 -3.23 -23.85
CA MET A 221 -14.73 -4.40 -24.05
C MET A 221 -15.03 -4.62 -25.53
N GLN A 222 -15.39 -3.56 -26.29
CA GLN A 222 -15.70 -3.66 -27.72
C GLN A 222 -14.49 -4.10 -28.54
N ARG A 223 -13.30 -3.57 -28.24
CA ARG A 223 -12.06 -4.02 -28.89
C ARG A 223 -11.78 -5.49 -28.59
N ALA A 224 -11.98 -5.91 -27.35
CA ALA A 224 -11.81 -7.31 -26.96
C ALA A 224 -12.84 -8.22 -27.66
N ASP A 225 -14.10 -7.77 -27.78
CA ASP A 225 -15.17 -8.48 -28.48
C ASP A 225 -14.89 -8.64 -29.98
N GLN A 226 -14.32 -7.60 -30.61
CA GLN A 226 -13.89 -7.65 -32.01
C GLN A 226 -12.65 -8.53 -32.22
N ALA A 227 -11.70 -8.51 -31.28
CA ALA A 227 -10.47 -9.28 -31.36
C ALA A 227 -10.68 -10.78 -31.02
N LEU A 228 -11.63 -11.08 -30.14
CA LEU A 228 -11.95 -12.45 -29.72
C LEU A 228 -13.20 -12.94 -30.44
N SER A 229 -13.00 -13.81 -31.42
CA SER A 229 -14.11 -14.55 -32.02
C SER A 229 -14.90 -15.31 -30.94
N ILE A 230 -16.18 -15.58 -31.22
CA ILE A 230 -17.10 -16.19 -30.25
C ILE A 230 -16.58 -17.55 -29.76
N ASN A 231 -15.90 -18.31 -30.62
CA ASN A 231 -15.40 -19.66 -30.34
C ASN A 231 -13.87 -19.72 -30.18
N ILE A 232 -13.21 -18.59 -29.89
CA ILE A 232 -11.75 -18.50 -29.82
C ILE A 232 -11.14 -19.41 -28.74
N PHE A 233 -11.91 -19.82 -27.74
CA PHE A 233 -11.47 -20.70 -26.67
C PHE A 233 -11.92 -22.15 -26.86
N ASN A 234 -11.99 -22.63 -28.10
CA ASN A 234 -12.20 -24.04 -28.40
C ASN A 234 -10.88 -24.86 -28.32
N ASP A 235 -11.01 -26.18 -28.43
CA ASP A 235 -9.86 -27.10 -28.36
C ASP A 235 -8.86 -26.89 -29.51
N ASP A 236 -9.35 -26.67 -30.73
CA ASP A 236 -8.48 -26.47 -31.90
C ASP A 236 -7.58 -25.25 -31.73
N THR A 237 -8.16 -24.12 -31.29
CA THR A 237 -7.41 -22.88 -31.05
C THR A 237 -6.42 -23.05 -29.91
N PHE A 238 -6.78 -23.83 -28.88
CA PHE A 238 -5.86 -24.16 -27.79
C PHE A 238 -4.63 -24.91 -28.30
N PHE A 239 -4.83 -25.99 -29.06
CA PHE A 239 -3.73 -26.79 -29.59
C PHE A 239 -2.85 -26.01 -30.55
N HIS A 240 -3.44 -25.19 -31.42
CA HIS A 240 -2.69 -24.31 -32.31
C HIS A 240 -1.84 -23.31 -31.52
N TRP A 241 -2.43 -22.63 -30.54
CA TRP A 241 -1.73 -21.63 -29.73
C TRP A 241 -0.58 -22.23 -28.92
N VAL A 242 -0.80 -23.38 -28.28
CA VAL A 242 0.25 -24.04 -27.48
C VAL A 242 1.41 -24.50 -28.37
N ARG A 243 1.13 -25.00 -29.58
CA ARG A 243 2.17 -25.40 -30.56
C ARG A 243 2.90 -24.22 -31.19
N SER A 244 2.26 -23.06 -31.30
CA SER A 244 2.86 -21.84 -31.86
C SER A 244 3.62 -21.01 -30.83
N LYS A 245 3.68 -21.42 -29.57
CA LYS A 245 4.53 -20.76 -28.58
C LYS A 245 6.00 -21.05 -28.90
N PRO A 246 6.85 -20.02 -29.07
CA PRO A 246 8.29 -20.21 -29.09
C PRO A 246 8.80 -20.74 -27.75
#